data_AF-A0A9X5CSG9-F1
#
_entry.id   AF-A0A9X5CSG9-F1
#
_cell.length_a   1.000
_cell.length_b   1.000
_cell.length_c   1.000
_cell.angle_alpha   90.00
_cell.angle_beta   90.00
_cell.angle_gamma   90.00
#
_symmetry.space_group_name_H-M   'P 1'
#
loop_
_entity.id
_entity.type
_entity.pdbx_description
1 polymer ?
#
loop_
_entity_poly.entity_id
_entity_poly.type
_entity_poly.pdbx_seq_one_letter_code
_entity_poly.pdbx_strand_id
1 'polypeptide(L)'
;RARATRTPLLRHGDRPTALTDLVPPGEADAHARALLAPVAQAPALVDTLRTWLSLHGSWDRTAVALDVHRNTVRQRITRCATLLDADLDDPDVRMELWFALRSR
;
A
#
# COMPACT_ATOMS: atom_id res chain seq x y z
N ARG A 1 20.68 1.35 -41.69
CA ARG A 1 20.58 2.82 -41.80
C ARG A 1 19.56 3.29 -40.77
N ALA A 2 19.99 3.78 -39.60
CA ALA A 2 19.07 4.18 -38.53
C ALA A 2 18.33 5.47 -38.90
N ARG A 3 17.00 5.51 -38.70
CA ARG A 3 16.15 6.70 -38.88
C ARG A 3 15.88 7.30 -37.50
N ALA A 4 16.34 8.52 -37.26
CA ALA A 4 16.03 9.26 -36.04
C ALA A 4 14.62 9.87 -36.15
N THR A 5 13.71 9.48 -35.27
CA THR A 5 12.28 9.88 -35.29
C THR A 5 12.00 11.28 -34.73
N ARG A 6 13.02 12.04 -34.31
CA ARG A 6 12.90 13.41 -33.73
C ARG A 6 11.85 13.56 -32.61
N THR A 7 11.45 12.46 -31.97
CA THR A 7 10.58 12.50 -30.81
C THR A 7 11.37 13.09 -29.64
N PRO A 8 10.88 14.16 -28.98
CA PRO A 8 11.57 14.71 -27.82
C PRO A 8 11.63 13.65 -26.72
N LEU A 9 12.84 13.29 -26.31
CA LEU A 9 13.07 12.40 -25.17
C LEU A 9 12.87 13.22 -23.89
N LEU A 10 11.88 12.85 -23.07
CA LEU A 10 11.74 13.39 -21.72
C LEU A 10 12.97 12.96 -20.91
N ARG A 11 13.76 13.95 -20.45
CA ARG A 11 14.79 13.70 -19.44
C ARG A 11 14.09 13.50 -18.11
N HIS A 12 14.13 12.26 -17.63
CA HIS A 12 13.76 11.93 -16.26
C HIS A 12 14.68 12.68 -15.30
N GLY A 13 14.13 13.53 -14.43
CA GLY A 13 14.88 14.35 -13.48
C GLY A 13 15.51 13.54 -12.33
N ASP A 14 16.35 14.19 -11.53
CA ASP A 14 17.17 13.61 -10.43
C ASP A 14 16.38 12.92 -9.29
N ARG A 15 15.04 12.92 -9.34
CA ARG A 15 14.22 12.11 -8.43
C ARG A 15 13.91 10.78 -9.12
N PRO A 16 14.28 9.62 -8.56
CA PRO A 16 13.85 8.35 -9.12
C PRO A 16 12.32 8.34 -9.21
N THR A 17 11.77 8.16 -10.41
CA THR A 17 10.33 8.02 -10.65
C THR A 17 9.86 6.86 -9.80
N ALA A 18 8.96 7.15 -8.87
CA ALA A 18 8.33 6.11 -8.09
C ALA A 18 7.40 5.32 -9.03
N LEU A 19 7.20 4.03 -8.77
CA LEU A 19 6.27 3.21 -9.55
C LEU A 19 4.88 3.85 -9.66
N THR A 20 4.45 4.58 -8.63
CA THR A 20 3.19 5.33 -8.57
C THR A 20 3.09 6.47 -9.59
N ASP A 21 4.23 6.98 -10.07
CA ASP A 21 4.29 8.07 -11.05
C ASP A 21 4.08 7.55 -12.50
N LEU A 22 4.08 6.22 -12.70
CA LEU A 22 3.81 5.58 -13.99
C LEU A 22 2.31 5.38 -14.25
N VAL A 23 1.46 5.61 -13.25
CA VAL A 23 0.00 5.59 -13.35
C VAL A 23 -0.51 7.03 -13.24
N PRO A 24 -1.48 7.48 -14.06
CA PRO A 24 -2.08 8.80 -13.87
C PRO A 24 -2.54 8.97 -12.41
N PRO A 25 -2.12 10.02 -11.70
CA PRO A 25 -2.30 10.11 -10.25
C PRO A 25 -3.78 10.03 -9.82
N GLY A 26 -4.69 10.58 -10.64
CA GLY A 26 -6.14 10.49 -10.38
C GLY A 26 -6.72 9.08 -10.47
N GLU A 27 -6.15 8.21 -11.30
CA GLU A 27 -6.58 6.81 -11.42
C GLU A 27 -6.02 5.97 -10.26
N ALA A 28 -4.77 6.20 -9.86
CA ALA A 28 -4.16 5.55 -8.72
C ALA A 28 -4.89 5.89 -7.41
N ASP A 29 -5.27 7.15 -7.20
CA ASP A 29 -6.00 7.59 -6.01
C ASP A 29 -7.43 7.06 -5.97
N ALA A 30 -8.09 6.95 -7.13
CA ALA A 30 -9.41 6.33 -7.24
C ALA A 30 -9.36 4.84 -6.92
N HIS A 31 -8.36 4.12 -7.47
CA HIS A 31 -8.12 2.71 -7.18
C HIS A 31 -7.84 2.47 -5.70
N ALA A 32 -6.91 3.23 -5.12
CA ALA A 32 -6.56 3.13 -3.71
C ALA A 32 -7.77 3.37 -2.78
N ARG A 33 -8.60 4.39 -3.09
CA ARG A 33 -9.84 4.64 -2.35
C ARG A 33 -10.84 3.49 -2.47
N ALA A 34 -11.01 2.91 -3.66
CA ALA A 34 -11.90 1.79 -3.88
C ALA A 34 -11.42 0.53 -3.13
N LEU A 35 -10.13 0.20 -3.26
CA LEU A 35 -9.50 -0.95 -2.62
C LEU A 35 -9.61 -0.87 -1.08
N LEU A 36 -9.38 0.30 -0.50
CA LEU A 36 -9.40 0.49 0.96
C LEU A 36 -10.80 0.82 1.53
N ALA A 37 -11.82 0.99 0.68
CA ALA A 37 -13.17 1.34 1.12
C ALA A 37 -13.74 0.42 2.21
N PRO A 38 -13.55 -0.93 2.16
CA PRO A 38 -14.10 -1.83 3.18
C PRO A 38 -13.54 -1.63 4.60
N VAL A 39 -12.33 -1.06 4.73
CA VAL A 39 -11.69 -0.78 6.02
C VAL A 39 -11.68 0.70 6.39
N ALA A 40 -12.08 1.58 5.47
CA ALA A 40 -11.96 3.04 5.63
C ALA A 40 -12.71 3.62 6.84
N GLN A 41 -13.79 2.96 7.27
CA GLN A 41 -14.60 3.39 8.42
C GLN A 41 -14.06 2.91 9.77
N ALA A 42 -12.96 2.16 9.78
CA ALA A 42 -12.34 1.63 11.00
C ALA A 42 -10.89 2.12 11.11
N PRO A 43 -10.65 3.33 11.67
CA PRO A 43 -9.32 3.93 11.75
C PRO A 43 -8.28 3.00 12.39
N ALA A 44 -8.65 2.31 13.46
CA ALA A 44 -7.78 1.35 14.13
C ALA A 44 -7.33 0.18 13.23
N LEU A 45 -8.16 -0.25 12.27
CA LEU A 45 -7.79 -1.29 11.31
C LEU A 45 -6.81 -0.74 10.26
N VAL A 46 -7.09 0.46 9.74
CA VAL A 46 -6.22 1.16 8.78
C VAL A 46 -4.84 1.41 9.38
N ASP A 47 -4.78 1.95 10.60
CA ASP A 47 -3.52 2.23 11.30
C ASP A 47 -2.75 0.95 11.62
N THR A 48 -3.46 -0.12 12.00
CA THR A 48 -2.84 -1.42 12.27
C THR A 48 -2.24 -2.01 10.99
N LEU A 49 -3.01 -2.01 9.88
CA LEU A 49 -2.55 -2.51 8.59
C LEU A 49 -1.35 -1.73 8.06
N ARG A 50 -1.42 -0.39 8.08
CA ARG A 50 -0.31 0.49 7.68
C ARG A 50 0.95 0.21 8.47
N THR A 51 0.84 0.14 9.80
CA THR A 51 2.00 -0.08 10.69
C THR A 51 2.58 -1.48 10.50
N TRP A 52 1.74 -2.49 10.36
CA TRP A 52 2.15 -3.88 10.12
C TRP A 52 2.87 -4.06 8.80
N LEU A 53 2.35 -3.50 7.70
CA LEU A 53 3.02 -3.50 6.40
C LEU A 53 4.37 -2.76 6.44
N SER A 54 4.41 -1.61 7.13
CA SER A 54 5.64 -0.81 7.29
C SER A 54 6.72 -1.51 8.12
N LEU A 55 6.32 -2.45 8.98
CA LEU A 55 7.20 -3.29 9.81
C LEU A 55 7.34 -4.72 9.26
N HIS A 56 7.12 -4.89 7.95
CA HIS A 56 7.32 -6.14 7.20
C HIS A 56 6.55 -7.34 7.78
N GLY A 57 5.34 -7.11 8.26
CA GLY A 57 4.47 -8.15 8.79
C GLY A 57 4.78 -8.62 10.21
N SER A 58 5.62 -7.88 10.95
CA SER A 58 6.04 -8.28 12.30
C SER A 58 4.98 -8.00 13.36
N TRP A 59 4.36 -9.05 13.89
CA TRP A 59 3.35 -8.96 14.96
C TRP A 59 3.85 -8.20 16.18
N ASP A 60 5.02 -8.56 16.70
CA ASP A 60 5.54 -8.00 17.94
C ASP A 60 6.01 -6.55 17.76
N ARG A 61 6.67 -6.23 16.65
CA ARG A 61 7.08 -4.83 16.39
C ARG A 61 5.87 -3.92 16.18
N THR A 62 4.83 -4.39 15.51
CA THR A 62 3.57 -3.63 15.36
C THR A 62 2.86 -3.47 16.68
N ALA A 63 2.83 -4.50 17.52
CA ALA A 63 2.24 -4.46 18.85
C ALA A 63 2.91 -3.37 19.71
N VAL A 64 4.24 -3.35 19.73
CA VAL A 64 5.04 -2.31 20.41
C VAL A 64 4.77 -0.93 19.83
N ALA A 65 4.78 -0.78 18.50
CA ALA A 65 4.60 0.51 17.84
C ALA A 65 3.21 1.13 18.05
N LEU A 66 2.18 0.29 18.25
CA LEU A 66 0.80 0.73 18.46
C LEU A 66 0.37 0.70 19.94
N ASP A 67 1.26 0.33 20.85
CA ASP A 67 0.98 0.11 22.27
C ASP A 67 -0.24 -0.80 22.51
N VAL A 68 -0.28 -1.94 21.83
CA VAL A 68 -1.32 -2.96 21.99
C VAL A 68 -0.72 -4.34 22.15
N HIS A 69 -1.53 -5.28 22.66
CA HIS A 69 -1.11 -6.67 22.72
C HIS A 69 -1.00 -7.29 21.31
N ARG A 70 -0.02 -8.19 21.10
CA ARG A 70 0.20 -8.87 19.80
C ARG A 70 -1.03 -9.59 19.24
N ASN A 71 -1.88 -10.12 20.11
CA ASN A 71 -3.12 -10.80 19.69
C ASN A 71 -4.12 -9.81 19.09
N THR A 72 -4.15 -8.57 19.59
CA THR A 72 -4.96 -7.50 19.00
C THR A 72 -4.50 -7.19 17.59
N VAL A 73 -3.19 -7.14 17.34
CA VAL A 73 -2.65 -6.96 15.98
C VAL A 73 -3.10 -8.10 15.07
N ARG A 74 -2.94 -9.36 15.49
CA ARG A 74 -3.36 -10.54 14.70
C ARG A 74 -4.85 -10.51 14.37
N GLN A 75 -5.70 -10.21 15.35
CA GLN A 75 -7.15 -10.12 15.17
C GLN A 75 -7.51 -9.01 14.17
N ARG A 76 -6.89 -7.83 14.29
CA ARG A 76 -7.13 -6.72 13.38
C ARG A 76 -6.65 -7.01 11.96
N ILE A 77 -5.48 -7.61 11.78
CA ILE A 77 -4.98 -7.99 10.45
C ILE A 77 -5.84 -9.09 9.83
N THR A 78 -6.26 -10.09 10.60
CA THR A 78 -7.23 -11.11 10.14
C THR A 78 -8.53 -10.44 9.68
N ARG A 79 -9.03 -9.48 10.46
CA ARG A 79 -10.22 -8.71 10.10
C ARG A 79 -10.02 -7.89 8.83
N CYS A 80 -8.85 -7.28 8.63
CA CYS A 80 -8.51 -6.59 7.39
C CYS A 80 -8.54 -7.54 6.19
N ALA A 81 -7.90 -8.71 6.28
CA ALA A 81 -7.91 -9.73 5.23
C ALA A 81 -9.34 -10.13 4.85
N THR A 82 -10.20 -10.37 5.84
CA THR A 82 -11.62 -10.71 5.60
C THR A 82 -12.38 -9.56 4.92
N LEU A 83 -12.21 -8.32 5.39
CA LEU A 83 -12.96 -7.17 4.85
C LEU A 83 -12.51 -6.79 3.44
N LEU A 84 -11.22 -6.95 3.16
CA LEU A 84 -10.63 -6.64 1.86
C LEU A 84 -10.73 -7.81 0.87
N ASP A 85 -11.20 -8.97 1.32
CA ASP A 85 -11.19 -10.24 0.56
C ASP A 85 -9.79 -10.53 -0.03
N ALA A 86 -8.76 -10.39 0.81
CA ALA A 86 -7.36 -10.35 0.39
C ALA A 86 -6.51 -11.36 1.17
N ASP A 87 -5.64 -12.07 0.47
CA ASP A 87 -4.63 -12.93 1.08
C ASP A 87 -3.44 -12.10 1.57
N LEU A 88 -3.42 -11.80 2.86
CA LEU A 88 -2.33 -11.06 3.47
C LEU A 88 -1.09 -11.92 3.73
N ASP A 89 -1.01 -13.17 3.30
CA ASP A 89 0.26 -13.92 3.27
C ASP A 89 0.98 -13.78 1.92
N ASP A 90 0.29 -13.34 0.88
CA ASP A 90 0.86 -13.04 -0.43
C ASP A 90 1.66 -11.71 -0.41
N PRO A 91 2.97 -11.73 -0.76
CA PRO A 91 3.79 -10.52 -0.81
C PRO A 91 3.33 -9.49 -1.85
N ASP A 92 2.72 -9.91 -2.96
CA ASP A 92 2.23 -9.00 -4.01
C ASP A 92 1.00 -8.25 -3.51
N VAL A 93 0.07 -8.94 -2.83
CA VAL A 93 -1.09 -8.32 -2.16
C VAL A 93 -0.65 -7.33 -1.08
N ARG A 94 0.34 -7.70 -0.25
CA ARG A 94 0.91 -6.78 0.75
C ARG A 94 1.49 -5.52 0.11
N MET A 95 2.19 -5.68 -1.02
CA MET A 95 2.80 -4.57 -1.74
C MET A 95 1.74 -3.64 -2.34
N GLU A 96 0.71 -4.17 -2.98
CA GLU A 96 -0.41 -3.37 -3.51
C GLU A 96 -1.09 -2.55 -2.41
N LEU A 97 -1.43 -3.19 -1.29
CA LEU A 97 -2.05 -2.51 -0.16
C LEU A 97 -1.14 -1.45 0.47
N TRP A 98 0.17 -1.70 0.52
CA TRP A 98 1.13 -0.69 1.01
C TRP A 98 1.18 0.53 0.10
N PHE A 99 1.13 0.35 -1.22
CA PHE A 99 1.05 1.46 -2.17
C PHE A 99 -0.27 2.23 -2.03
N ALA A 100 -1.41 1.54 -1.96
CA ALA A 100 -2.72 2.16 -1.78
C ALA A 100 -2.81 2.97 -0.48
N LEU A 101 -2.15 2.54 0.60
CA LEU A 101 -2.11 3.26 1.88
C LEU A 101 -1.18 4.48 1.88
N ARG A 102 -0.27 4.58 0.89
CA ARG A 102 0.70 5.68 0.72
C ARG A 102 0.27 6.76 -0.27
N SER A 103 -0.61 6.43 -1.21
CA SER A 103 -1.16 7.40 -2.17
C SER A 103 -2.28 8.25 -1.57
N ARG A 104 -2.72 7.95 -0.34
CA ARG A 104 -3.77 8.69 0.38
C ARG A 104 -3.25 9.87 1.18
#